data_AF-A0A953V4B7-F1
#
_entry.id   AF-A0A953V4B7-F1
#
_cell.length_a   1.000
_cell.length_b   1.000
_cell.length_c   1.000
_cell.angle_alpha   90.00
_cell.angle_beta   90.00
_cell.angle_gamma   90.00
#
_symmetry.space_group_name_H-M   'P 1'
#
loop_
_entity.id
_entity.type
_entity.pdbx_description
1 polymer ?
#
loop_
_entity_poly.entity_id
_entity_poly.type
_entity_poly.pdbx_seq_one_letter_code
_entity_poly.pdbx_strand_id
1 'polypeptide(L)'
;MKSLQGSLLDAVSRSALGARLSNPGIGLCLLRFAGPIVIAAILMVSISRLNAQSATPASRPAKSGAESQGVASKSAETPSGNAENGKKLYLRYGCNACHGTQAHGGGSGPELGPNAIPFEAFRAYVHHPAAEMPPYTEKVVSDQQWADIYAFIKSVPRPPDAKTIPLLNHN
;
A
#
# COMPACT_ATOMS: atom_id res chain seq x y z
N MET A 1 39.41 57.18 -10.15
CA MET A 1 40.51 56.29 -9.71
C MET A 1 39.84 54.98 -9.28
N LYS A 2 39.75 53.97 -10.17
CA LYS A 2 40.56 52.72 -10.18
C LYS A 2 40.55 52.04 -8.79
N SER A 3 40.26 50.76 -8.58
CA SER A 3 40.19 49.53 -9.37
C SER A 3 39.76 48.45 -8.33
N LEU A 4 38.98 47.40 -8.62
CA LEU A 4 39.42 46.00 -8.86
C LEU A 4 38.14 45.15 -8.64
N GLN A 5 37.61 44.44 -9.65
CA GLN A 5 37.75 42.98 -9.82
C GLN A 5 37.41 42.20 -8.53
N GLY A 6 36.35 41.39 -8.44
CA GLY A 6 35.93 40.35 -9.38
C GLY A 6 36.33 38.99 -8.80
N SER A 7 35.38 38.25 -8.22
CA SER A 7 35.50 36.80 -7.97
C SER A 7 34.19 36.23 -7.45
N LEU A 8 33.80 35.08 -8.02
CA LEU A 8 32.88 34.08 -7.47
C LEU A 8 31.45 34.61 -7.27
N LEU A 9 30.56 34.54 -8.26
CA LEU A 9 29.68 33.37 -8.42
C LEU A 9 28.95 33.35 -9.79
N ASP A 10 29.61 33.78 -10.88
CA ASP A 10 29.17 33.49 -12.25
C ASP A 10 29.66 32.09 -12.67
N ALA A 11 29.02 31.01 -12.20
CA ALA A 11 29.47 29.66 -12.56
C ALA A 11 28.43 28.52 -12.51
N VAL A 12 27.12 28.78 -12.58
CA VAL A 12 26.14 27.71 -12.84
C VAL A 12 25.12 28.15 -13.89
N SER A 13 25.63 28.54 -15.05
CA SER A 13 24.83 28.64 -16.28
C SER A 13 25.71 28.15 -17.43
N ARG A 14 25.60 26.85 -17.74
CA ARG A 14 26.08 26.22 -18.98
C ARG A 14 25.43 24.85 -19.14
N SER A 15 24.43 24.83 -20.00
CA SER A 15 23.90 23.65 -20.67
C SER A 15 24.96 22.98 -21.56
N ALA A 16 24.76 21.68 -21.78
CA ALA A 16 25.12 20.89 -22.95
C ALA A 16 26.59 20.54 -23.21
N LEU A 17 26.92 19.26 -23.00
CA LEU A 17 27.74 18.37 -23.86
C LEU A 17 27.61 16.97 -23.22
N GLY A 18 26.98 15.96 -23.82
CA GLY A 18 27.41 15.33 -25.05
C GLY A 18 28.49 14.28 -24.76
N ALA A 19 28.09 13.06 -24.36
CA ALA A 19 28.96 11.88 -24.46
C ALA A 19 28.15 10.57 -24.44
N ARG A 20 27.63 10.20 -25.62
CA ARG A 20 27.39 8.81 -25.99
C ARG A 20 28.74 8.11 -26.16
N LEU A 21 28.97 7.02 -25.45
CA LEU A 21 29.92 5.94 -25.78
C LEU A 21 29.22 4.66 -25.30
N SER A 22 28.55 3.92 -26.18
CA SER A 22 29.13 2.89 -27.05
C SER A 22 29.73 1.73 -26.26
N ASN A 23 28.91 0.70 -26.00
CA ASN A 23 29.42 -0.65 -25.76
C ASN A 23 28.64 -1.66 -26.63
N PRO A 24 29.09 -1.95 -27.85
CA PRO A 24 28.65 -3.09 -28.64
C PRO A 24 29.70 -4.22 -28.52
N GLY A 25 29.33 -5.40 -28.02
CA GLY A 25 30.36 -6.44 -27.95
C GLY A 25 30.05 -7.82 -27.36
N ILE A 26 28.79 -8.24 -27.17
CA ILE A 26 28.46 -9.67 -26.99
C ILE A 26 27.06 -9.84 -27.62
N GLY A 27 26.87 -10.20 -28.89
CA GLY A 27 27.70 -11.05 -29.73
C GLY A 27 27.12 -12.46 -29.78
N LEU A 28 25.94 -12.58 -30.37
CA LEU A 28 25.60 -13.65 -31.30
C LEU A 28 25.60 -15.10 -30.75
N CYS A 29 24.52 -15.49 -30.09
CA CYS A 29 24.03 -16.87 -30.19
C CYS A 29 22.50 -16.89 -30.20
N LEU A 30 21.94 -17.24 -31.36
CA LEU A 30 20.57 -17.75 -31.57
C LEU A 30 19.42 -16.75 -31.74
N LEU A 31 19.64 -15.74 -32.60
CA LEU A 31 18.59 -15.18 -33.47
C LEU A 31 18.08 -16.28 -34.42
N ARG A 32 16.93 -16.88 -34.12
CA ARG A 32 16.16 -17.63 -35.13
C ARG A 32 14.64 -17.70 -34.91
N PHE A 33 14.00 -16.61 -34.48
CA PHE A 33 12.54 -16.45 -34.68
C PHE A 33 12.17 -14.96 -34.86
N ALA A 34 12.23 -14.48 -36.11
CA ALA A 34 11.48 -13.30 -36.58
C ALA A 34 9.97 -13.56 -36.36
N GLY A 35 9.19 -12.68 -35.72
CA GLY A 35 8.51 -11.51 -36.29
C GLY A 35 7.31 -11.97 -37.17
N PRO A 36 6.03 -11.56 -36.94
CA PRO A 36 5.60 -10.15 -36.80
C PRO A 36 4.25 -9.92 -36.04
N ILE A 37 4.22 -9.38 -34.81
CA ILE A 37 2.96 -8.86 -34.21
C ILE A 37 3.19 -7.53 -33.49
N VAL A 38 3.80 -6.59 -34.19
CA VAL A 38 3.68 -5.17 -33.90
C VAL A 38 3.01 -4.59 -35.15
N ILE A 39 1.97 -3.75 -34.97
CA ILE A 39 1.14 -3.10 -36.01
C ILE A 39 -0.24 -3.77 -36.27
N ALA A 40 -1.15 -3.70 -35.29
CA ALA A 40 -2.60 -3.66 -35.53
C ALA A 40 -3.36 -3.05 -34.33
N ALA A 41 -3.91 -1.84 -34.51
CA ALA A 41 -5.01 -1.21 -33.77
C ALA A 41 -4.80 -0.89 -32.26
N ILE A 42 -4.61 0.34 -31.75
CA ILE A 42 -5.02 1.71 -32.13
C ILE A 42 -6.53 1.86 -32.47
N LEU A 43 -7.38 0.87 -32.12
CA LEU A 43 -8.82 0.92 -32.45
C LEU A 43 -9.73 0.22 -31.42
N MET A 44 -9.57 0.54 -30.12
CA MET A 44 -10.54 0.18 -29.06
C MET A 44 -10.59 1.27 -27.96
N VAL A 45 -10.74 2.53 -28.37
CA VAL A 45 -10.88 3.72 -27.50
C VAL A 45 -12.31 4.28 -27.45
N SER A 46 -13.34 3.65 -28.06
CA SER A 46 -14.60 4.40 -28.34
C SER A 46 -15.98 3.71 -28.21
N ILE A 47 -16.21 2.60 -27.47
CA ILE A 47 -17.57 1.94 -27.49
C ILE A 47 -18.29 1.77 -26.13
N SER A 48 -17.89 2.41 -25.02
CA SER A 48 -18.67 2.30 -23.76
C SER A 48 -19.23 3.62 -23.20
N ARG A 49 -19.40 4.65 -24.05
CA ARG A 49 -20.04 5.93 -23.68
C ARG A 49 -21.48 6.07 -24.22
N LEU A 50 -22.25 4.98 -24.26
CA LEU A 50 -23.71 5.03 -24.41
C LEU A 50 -24.36 4.35 -23.21
N ASN A 51 -24.39 5.04 -22.07
CA ASN A 51 -25.50 4.87 -21.14
C ASN A 51 -25.80 6.22 -20.46
N ALA A 52 -26.17 7.18 -21.29
CA ALA A 52 -26.92 8.34 -20.86
C ALA A 52 -28.40 7.93 -20.81
N GLN A 53 -28.90 7.63 -19.61
CA GLN A 53 -30.31 7.80 -19.31
C GLN A 53 -30.43 8.68 -18.08
N SER A 54 -30.70 9.93 -18.42
CA SER A 54 -31.38 10.97 -17.68
C SER A 54 -32.53 10.44 -16.81
N ALA A 55 -32.54 10.81 -15.54
CA ALA A 55 -33.78 11.15 -14.82
C ALA A 55 -33.41 11.79 -13.48
N THR A 56 -33.44 13.11 -13.42
CA THR A 56 -33.79 13.83 -12.18
C THR A 56 -35.31 13.81 -12.05
N PRO A 57 -35.83 13.64 -10.82
CA PRO A 57 -36.88 14.54 -10.40
C PRO A 57 -36.64 15.08 -8.98
N ALA A 58 -36.81 16.39 -8.85
CA ALA A 58 -36.87 17.09 -7.57
C ALA A 58 -38.31 17.15 -7.04
N SER A 59 -38.44 17.11 -5.69
CA SER A 59 -39.59 17.54 -4.85
C SER A 59 -40.72 16.50 -4.69
N ARG A 60 -41.33 16.22 -3.53
CA ARG A 60 -41.46 16.83 -2.17
C ARG A 60 -42.30 15.82 -1.29
N PRO A 61 -42.86 16.19 -0.12
CA PRO A 61 -42.32 16.27 1.24
C PRO A 61 -42.63 15.02 2.13
N ALA A 62 -42.15 15.07 3.37
CA ALA A 62 -42.28 14.09 4.44
C ALA A 62 -43.72 13.72 4.84
N LYS A 63 -43.93 12.43 5.15
CA LYS A 63 -44.83 11.94 6.21
C LYS A 63 -44.31 10.63 6.80
N SER A 64 -44.41 10.59 8.12
CA SER A 64 -44.00 9.55 9.06
C SER A 64 -44.50 8.15 8.71
N GLY A 65 -43.62 7.16 8.90
CA GLY A 65 -43.92 5.73 8.88
C GLY A 65 -42.67 4.98 9.31
N ALA A 66 -42.67 4.45 10.52
CA ALA A 66 -41.60 3.63 11.05
C ALA A 66 -41.51 2.32 10.28
N GLU A 67 -40.48 2.16 9.46
CA GLU A 67 -40.07 0.88 8.90
C GLU A 67 -38.61 0.62 9.24
N SER A 68 -38.44 -0.45 10.01
CA SER A 68 -37.18 -1.03 10.45
C SER A 68 -36.31 -1.30 9.24
N GLN A 69 -35.32 -0.42 9.03
CA GLN A 69 -34.22 -0.70 8.12
C GLN A 69 -33.38 -1.80 8.74
N GLY A 70 -33.67 -3.03 8.32
CA GLY A 70 -32.74 -4.14 8.48
C GLY A 70 -31.39 -3.67 7.96
N VAL A 71 -30.44 -3.55 8.88
CA VAL A 71 -29.05 -3.24 8.58
C VAL A 71 -28.54 -4.45 7.81
N ALA A 72 -28.71 -4.42 6.49
CA ALA A 72 -27.98 -5.28 5.59
C ALA A 72 -26.52 -4.91 5.80
N SER A 73 -25.84 -5.67 6.66
CA SER A 73 -24.40 -5.69 6.79
C SER A 73 -23.84 -5.88 5.39
N LYS A 74 -23.44 -4.76 4.78
CA LYS A 74 -22.43 -4.76 3.74
C LYS A 74 -21.23 -5.39 4.44
N SER A 75 -21.03 -6.68 4.23
CA SER A 75 -19.86 -7.39 4.71
C SER A 75 -18.68 -6.55 4.23
N ALA A 76 -17.98 -5.91 5.16
CA ALA A 76 -16.89 -5.01 4.83
C ALA A 76 -15.82 -5.87 4.16
N GLU A 77 -15.82 -5.86 2.83
CA GLU A 77 -14.89 -6.65 2.05
C GLU A 77 -13.50 -6.14 2.37
N THR A 78 -12.65 -7.03 2.91
CA THR A 78 -11.28 -6.68 3.20
C THR A 78 -10.59 -6.36 1.87
N PRO A 79 -9.99 -5.17 1.70
CA PRO A 79 -9.30 -4.84 0.47
C PRO A 79 -8.16 -5.82 0.21
N SER A 80 -7.96 -6.17 -1.05
CA SER A 80 -6.85 -7.04 -1.45
C SER A 80 -5.52 -6.35 -1.18
N GLY A 81 -4.64 -7.02 -0.45
CA GLY A 81 -3.30 -6.53 -0.10
C GLY A 81 -2.21 -7.55 -0.41
N ASN A 82 -0.97 -7.07 -0.53
CA ASN A 82 0.22 -7.89 -0.72
C ASN A 82 0.96 -8.08 0.62
N ALA A 83 0.99 -9.30 1.15
CA ALA A 83 1.58 -9.60 2.45
C ALA A 83 3.11 -9.37 2.49
N GLU A 84 3.84 -9.68 1.43
CA GLU A 84 5.29 -9.45 1.35
C GLU A 84 5.62 -7.95 1.39
N ASN A 85 4.87 -7.12 0.67
CA ASN A 85 4.99 -5.67 0.76
C ASN A 85 4.55 -5.15 2.12
N GLY A 86 3.45 -5.69 2.65
CA GLY A 86 2.94 -5.41 3.98
C GLY A 86 3.98 -5.59 5.07
N LYS A 87 4.75 -6.69 5.03
CA LYS A 87 5.85 -6.93 5.96
C LYS A 87 6.93 -5.84 5.86
N LYS A 88 7.29 -5.43 4.64
CA LYS A 88 8.30 -4.37 4.44
C LYS A 88 7.80 -3.03 5.01
N LEU A 89 6.53 -2.70 4.79
CA LEU A 89 5.90 -1.49 5.32
C LEU A 89 5.79 -1.54 6.85
N TYR A 90 5.35 -2.66 7.40
CA TYR A 90 5.29 -2.91 8.84
C TYR A 90 6.64 -2.70 9.56
N LEU A 91 7.73 -3.14 8.92
CA LEU A 91 9.08 -2.90 9.42
C LEU A 91 9.49 -1.42 9.24
N ARG A 92 9.22 -0.84 8.06
CA ARG A 92 9.56 0.55 7.72
C ARG A 92 8.89 1.57 8.65
N TYR A 93 7.61 1.37 8.96
CA TYR A 93 6.83 2.28 9.82
C TYR A 93 7.05 2.03 11.32
N GLY A 94 7.93 1.08 11.68
CA GLY A 94 8.31 0.83 13.07
C GLY A 94 7.28 0.07 13.90
N CYS A 95 6.24 -0.50 13.30
CA CYS A 95 5.20 -1.25 14.01
C CYS A 95 5.80 -2.40 14.85
N ASN A 96 6.87 -3.01 14.33
CA ASN A 96 7.63 -4.07 14.97
C ASN A 96 8.27 -3.68 16.31
N ALA A 97 8.52 -2.40 16.56
CA ALA A 97 9.18 -1.94 17.78
C ALA A 97 8.36 -2.28 19.04
N CYS A 98 7.03 -2.34 18.91
CA CYS A 98 6.14 -2.73 20.00
C CYS A 98 5.46 -4.08 19.75
N HIS A 99 5.12 -4.39 18.49
CA HIS A 99 4.34 -5.59 18.14
C HIS A 99 5.20 -6.77 17.65
N GLY A 100 6.53 -6.67 17.76
CA GLY A 100 7.47 -7.69 17.32
C GLY A 100 7.60 -7.78 15.80
N THR A 101 8.70 -8.34 15.30
CA THR A 101 8.99 -8.40 13.84
C THR A 101 8.02 -9.29 13.06
N GLN A 102 7.38 -10.23 13.75
CA GLN A 102 6.47 -11.22 13.18
C GLN A 102 5.00 -10.95 13.55
N ALA A 103 4.69 -9.77 14.13
CA ALA A 103 3.34 -9.37 14.56
C ALA A 103 2.70 -10.29 15.62
N HIS A 104 3.52 -11.10 16.31
CA HIS A 104 3.13 -11.89 17.48
C HIS A 104 3.07 -11.08 18.79
N GLY A 105 3.34 -9.77 18.74
CA GLY A 105 3.35 -8.91 19.91
C GLY A 105 4.70 -8.86 20.63
N GLY A 106 4.71 -8.19 21.78
CA GLY A 106 5.88 -8.03 22.65
C GLY A 106 5.50 -7.38 23.98
N GLY A 107 6.52 -6.99 24.76
CA GLY A 107 6.30 -6.35 26.06
C GLY A 107 5.62 -4.98 25.99
N SER A 108 5.68 -4.30 24.84
CA SER A 108 5.16 -2.94 24.66
C SER A 108 3.89 -2.87 23.80
N GLY A 109 3.49 -3.96 23.14
CA GLY A 109 2.32 -3.98 22.26
C GLY A 109 1.76 -5.39 22.10
N PRO A 110 0.42 -5.54 21.99
CA PRO A 110 -0.21 -6.85 21.91
C PRO A 110 0.11 -7.61 20.62
N GLU A 111 -0.20 -8.89 20.61
CA GLU A 111 -0.31 -9.72 19.41
C GLU A 111 -1.26 -9.07 18.39
N LEU A 112 -0.84 -8.98 17.12
CA LEU A 112 -1.68 -8.51 16.02
C LEU A 112 -2.22 -9.67 15.16
N GLY A 113 -1.45 -10.76 15.04
CA GLY A 113 -1.84 -11.98 14.34
C GLY A 113 -1.46 -13.22 15.15
N PRO A 114 -2.20 -14.35 15.03
CA PRO A 114 -3.10 -14.70 13.92
C PRO A 114 -4.53 -14.13 14.03
N ASN A 115 -4.94 -13.61 15.18
CA ASN A 115 -6.32 -13.23 15.45
C ASN A 115 -6.61 -11.76 15.12
N ALA A 116 -6.40 -11.37 13.86
CA ALA A 116 -6.58 -9.98 13.43
C ALA A 116 -8.06 -9.53 13.55
N ILE A 117 -8.27 -8.32 14.09
CA ILE A 117 -9.58 -7.66 14.07
C ILE A 117 -9.99 -7.30 12.62
N PRO A 118 -11.28 -7.05 12.31
CA PRO A 118 -11.71 -6.68 10.97
C PRO A 118 -10.96 -5.45 10.42
N PHE A 119 -10.70 -5.41 9.11
CA PHE A 119 -9.88 -4.37 8.47
C PHE A 119 -10.31 -2.94 8.83
N GLU A 120 -11.62 -2.66 8.78
CA GLU A 120 -12.14 -1.33 9.10
C GLU A 120 -11.91 -0.95 10.58
N ALA A 121 -12.05 -1.92 11.50
CA ALA A 121 -11.74 -1.69 12.91
C ALA A 121 -10.24 -1.49 13.13
N PHE A 122 -9.40 -2.26 12.43
CA PHE A 122 -7.95 -2.07 12.42
C PHE A 122 -7.57 -0.67 11.94
N ARG A 123 -8.08 -0.24 10.79
CA ARG A 123 -7.78 1.08 10.21
C ARG A 123 -8.26 2.22 11.12
N ALA A 124 -9.48 2.11 11.65
CA ALA A 124 -10.01 3.09 12.59
C ALA A 124 -9.15 3.20 13.87
N TYR A 125 -8.68 2.07 14.41
CA TYR A 125 -7.83 2.03 15.59
C TYR A 125 -6.46 2.67 15.34
N VAL A 126 -5.78 2.37 14.24
CA VAL A 126 -4.44 2.94 13.96
C VAL A 126 -4.48 4.45 13.69
N HIS A 127 -5.62 4.98 13.23
CA HIS A 127 -5.84 6.42 13.09
C HIS A 127 -6.04 7.12 14.43
N HIS A 128 -6.71 6.45 15.38
CA HIS A 128 -7.01 7.00 16.71
C HIS A 128 -6.69 5.98 17.81
N PRO A 129 -5.40 5.66 18.02
CA PRO A 129 -5.00 4.60 18.93
C PRO A 129 -5.12 5.03 20.40
N ALA A 130 -5.18 4.03 21.27
CA ALA A 130 -5.09 4.23 22.72
C ALA A 130 -3.66 4.02 23.23
N ALA A 131 -3.42 4.45 24.48
CA ALA A 131 -2.14 4.31 25.19
C ALA A 131 -0.96 4.98 24.46
N GLU A 132 0.21 4.33 24.46
CA GLU A 132 1.47 4.86 23.95
C GLU A 132 1.66 4.65 22.43
N MET A 133 0.67 4.06 21.73
CA MET A 133 0.78 3.82 20.30
C MET A 133 0.62 5.13 19.51
N PRO A 134 1.59 5.54 18.68
CA PRO A 134 1.46 6.76 17.89
C PRO A 134 0.35 6.66 16.83
N PRO A 135 -0.34 7.76 16.48
CA PRO A 135 -1.34 7.75 15.42
C PRO A 135 -0.69 7.67 14.04
N TYR A 136 -1.21 6.80 13.18
CA TYR A 136 -0.80 6.69 11.78
C TYR A 136 -1.99 7.05 10.89
N THR A 137 -1.97 8.24 10.28
CA THR A 137 -3.07 8.72 9.42
C THR A 137 -2.77 8.49 7.95
N GLU A 138 -3.76 8.75 7.10
CA GLU A 138 -3.69 8.68 5.63
C GLU A 138 -2.62 9.62 5.05
N LYS A 139 -2.17 10.61 5.83
CA LYS A 139 -1.03 11.48 5.46
C LYS A 139 0.31 10.75 5.47
N VAL A 140 0.42 9.61 6.18
CA VAL A 140 1.66 8.86 6.40
C VAL A 140 1.61 7.48 5.71
N VAL A 141 0.44 6.84 5.73
CA VAL A 141 0.21 5.50 5.20
C VAL A 141 -1.06 5.52 4.36
N SER A 142 -0.95 5.23 3.06
CA SER A 142 -2.11 5.22 2.16
C SER A 142 -3.03 4.00 2.40
N ASP A 143 -4.25 4.05 1.88
CA ASP A 143 -5.20 2.93 1.98
C ASP A 143 -4.63 1.61 1.45
N GLN A 144 -3.92 1.64 0.31
CA GLN A 144 -3.30 0.44 -0.24
C GLN A 144 -2.17 -0.08 0.66
N GLN A 145 -1.39 0.83 1.27
CA GLN A 145 -0.36 0.43 2.21
C GLN A 145 -0.97 -0.20 3.48
N TRP A 146 -2.12 0.29 3.94
CA TRP A 146 -2.86 -0.36 5.03
C TRP A 146 -3.39 -1.73 4.64
N ALA A 147 -3.93 -1.89 3.42
CA ALA A 147 -4.37 -3.19 2.92
C ALA A 147 -3.20 -4.19 2.89
N ASP A 148 -2.02 -3.76 2.43
CA ASP A 148 -0.81 -4.59 2.39
C ASP A 148 -0.34 -4.96 3.81
N ILE A 149 -0.23 -3.99 4.73
CA ILE A 149 0.14 -4.24 6.14
C ILE A 149 -0.86 -5.22 6.78
N TYR A 150 -2.14 -5.03 6.54
CA TYR A 150 -3.18 -5.91 7.07
C TYR A 150 -3.09 -7.33 6.49
N ALA A 151 -2.80 -7.46 5.19
CA ALA A 151 -2.54 -8.75 4.56
C ALA A 151 -1.35 -9.48 5.21
N PHE A 152 -0.29 -8.75 5.58
CA PHE A 152 0.81 -9.32 6.36
C PHE A 152 0.36 -9.80 7.73
N ILE A 153 -0.37 -8.98 8.50
CA ILE A 153 -0.86 -9.34 9.84
C ILE A 153 -1.75 -10.60 9.77
N LYS A 154 -2.62 -10.71 8.77
CA LYS A 154 -3.45 -11.90 8.53
C LYS A 154 -2.67 -13.15 8.12
N SER A 155 -1.48 -12.98 7.55
CA SER A 155 -0.63 -14.10 7.13
C SER A 155 0.16 -14.72 8.29
N VAL A 156 0.16 -14.10 9.47
CA VAL A 156 0.92 -14.56 10.64
C VAL A 156 0.38 -15.91 11.13
N PRO A 157 1.20 -16.97 11.18
CA PRO A 157 0.77 -18.26 11.70
C PRO A 157 0.64 -18.22 13.23
N ARG A 158 -0.26 -19.05 13.75
CA ARG A 158 -0.39 -19.27 15.20
C ARG A 158 0.93 -19.82 15.76
N PRO A 159 1.45 -19.28 16.88
CA PRO A 159 2.60 -19.86 17.54
C PRO A 159 2.28 -21.28 18.04
N PRO A 160 3.24 -22.22 18.01
CA PRO A 160 3.05 -23.57 18.55
C PRO A 160 2.69 -23.53 20.05
N ASP A 161 1.91 -24.50 20.50
CA ASP A 161 1.59 -24.64 21.92
C ASP A 161 2.87 -24.91 22.72
N ALA A 162 3.09 -24.18 23.82
CA ALA A 162 4.30 -24.31 24.64
C ALA A 162 4.54 -25.77 25.09
N LYS A 163 3.47 -26.52 25.38
CA LYS A 163 3.50 -27.94 25.77
C LYS A 163 4.06 -28.87 24.67
N THR A 164 4.09 -28.42 23.43
CA THR A 164 4.61 -29.20 22.30
C THR A 164 6.09 -28.94 22.03
N ILE A 165 6.70 -27.97 22.74
CA ILE A 165 8.12 -27.62 22.58
C ILE A 165 8.92 -28.37 23.66
N PRO A 166 9.69 -29.42 23.31
CA PRO A 166 10.35 -30.26 24.31
C PRO A 166 11.28 -29.50 25.25
N LEU A 167 11.94 -28.44 24.74
CA LEU A 167 12.83 -27.58 25.51
C LEU A 167 12.14 -26.83 26.67
N LEU A 168 10.81 -26.69 26.64
CA LEU A 168 10.03 -25.99 27.67
C LEU A 168 9.37 -26.93 28.68
N ASN A 169 9.53 -28.25 28.51
CA ASN A 169 8.79 -29.27 29.29
C ASN A 169 9.66 -30.00 30.34
N HIS A 170 10.72 -29.35 30.84
CA HIS A 170 11.57 -29.93 31.87
C HIS A 170 11.09 -29.50 33.26
N ASN A 171 10.17 -30.27 33.84
CA ASN A 171 9.83 -30.18 35.26
C ASN A 171 9.71 -31.56 35.88
#